data_AF-A0A7V3K1N6-F1
#
_entry.id   AF-A0A7V3K1N6-F1
#
_cell.length_a   1.000
_cell.length_b   1.000
_cell.length_c   1.000
_cell.angle_alpha   90.00
_cell.angle_beta   90.00
_cell.angle_gamma   90.00
#
_symmetry.space_group_name_H-M   'P 1'
#
loop_
_entity.id
_entity.type
_entity.pdbx_description
1 polymer ?
#
loop_
_entity_poly.entity_id
_entity_poly.type
_entity_poly.pdbx_seq_one_letter_code
_entity_poly.pdbx_strand_id
1 'polypeptide(L)'
;DIAYHYDKFLKRGFDWVIDVWGADHQGHVPRMKAMMQAFGLDPERLTLLLYQLVTLKRGGETVRLSKRTGDIITLREIVEEIGADAVRFFLLSRSADSQMDLDLDLAKQQSSENPVYYVQYAHARIASILRKAGDAYDPQAGDVSLLTHPSELALIRLMVQFPEVVETAVQKLAPHHLTYYAMDLANAFHLFYRDCRVLSSEPEDADLTLARLKLVRAAKAVLARTLHLMGMSAPEQM
;
A
#
# COMPACT_ATOMS: atom_id res chain seq x y z
N ASP A 1 -1.12 19.93 23.85
CA ASP A 1 -0.87 18.48 23.97
C ASP A 1 -1.21 17.87 25.33
N ILE A 2 -0.68 18.38 26.44
CA ILE A 2 -0.85 17.76 27.77
C ILE A 2 -2.32 17.54 28.16
N ALA A 3 -3.16 18.57 28.08
CA ALA A 3 -4.59 18.45 28.43
C ALA A 3 -5.34 17.43 27.57
N TYR A 4 -4.97 17.29 26.29
CA TYR A 4 -5.60 16.31 25.41
C TYR A 4 -5.13 14.89 25.72
N HIS A 5 -3.87 14.71 26.11
CA HIS A 5 -3.36 13.42 26.58
C HIS A 5 -3.97 13.01 27.94
N TYR A 6 -4.22 13.99 28.82
CA TYR A 6 -4.98 13.75 30.05
C TYR A 6 -6.38 13.21 29.74
N ASP A 7 -7.09 13.81 28.77
CA ASP A 7 -8.38 13.31 28.31
C ASP A 7 -8.27 11.88 27.73
N LYS A 8 -7.37 11.66 26.77
CA LYS A 8 -7.13 10.36 26.12
C LYS A 8 -6.87 9.24 27.15
N PHE A 9 -5.96 9.46 28.09
CA PHE A 9 -5.50 8.41 29.00
C PHE A 9 -6.35 8.29 30.27
N LEU A 10 -6.68 9.41 30.92
CA LEU A 10 -7.29 9.39 32.26
C LEU A 10 -8.81 9.58 32.24
N LYS A 11 -9.38 10.17 31.19
CA LYS A 11 -10.84 10.29 31.05
C LYS A 11 -11.42 9.21 30.15
N ARG A 12 -10.79 8.97 29.00
CA ARG A 12 -11.25 7.99 28.00
C ARG A 12 -10.64 6.61 28.17
N GLY A 13 -9.52 6.50 28.88
CA GLY A 13 -8.94 5.21 29.27
C GLY A 13 -8.20 4.46 28.17
N PHE A 14 -7.66 5.14 27.16
CA PHE A 14 -6.93 4.44 26.08
C PHE A 14 -5.66 3.74 26.57
N ASP A 15 -5.51 2.45 26.27
CA ASP A 15 -4.34 1.66 26.64
C ASP A 15 -3.08 2.11 25.90
N TRP A 16 -3.21 2.48 24.63
CA TRP A 16 -2.12 2.90 23.77
C TRP A 16 -2.55 4.07 22.88
N VAL A 17 -1.69 5.06 22.75
CA VAL A 17 -1.88 6.23 21.89
C VAL A 17 -0.68 6.37 20.98
N ILE A 18 -0.95 6.52 19.68
CA ILE A 18 0.06 6.80 18.66
C ILE A 18 -0.19 8.21 18.13
N ASP A 19 0.80 9.08 18.30
CA ASP A 19 0.82 10.42 17.75
C ASP A 19 1.76 10.45 16.54
N VAL A 20 1.27 10.98 15.41
CA VAL A 20 2.04 11.11 14.16
C VAL A 20 2.38 12.59 13.93
N TRP A 21 3.65 12.94 14.02
CA TRP A 21 4.14 14.32 13.96
C TRP A 21 5.19 14.51 12.87
N GLY A 22 5.46 15.77 12.53
CA GLY A 22 6.64 16.14 11.73
C GLY A 22 7.92 16.07 12.55
N ALA A 23 9.05 15.80 11.89
CA ALA A 23 10.38 15.73 12.52
C ALA A 23 10.81 17.04 13.21
N ASP A 24 10.23 18.18 12.83
CA ASP A 24 10.40 19.48 13.48
C ASP A 24 9.91 19.49 14.95
N HIS A 25 9.06 18.53 15.34
CA HIS A 25 8.55 18.39 16.70
C HIS A 25 9.39 17.44 17.58
N GLN A 26 10.51 16.92 17.09
CA GLN A 26 11.36 15.95 17.83
C GLN A 26 11.75 16.43 19.24
N GLY A 27 11.98 17.74 19.42
CA GLY A 27 12.35 18.32 20.72
C GLY A 27 11.26 18.25 21.79
N HIS A 28 10.00 18.00 21.38
CA HIS A 28 8.88 17.83 22.31
C HIS A 28 8.75 16.39 22.85
N VAL A 29 9.36 15.40 22.20
CA VAL A 29 9.25 13.99 22.57
C VAL A 29 9.61 13.72 24.04
N PRO A 30 10.75 14.21 24.59
CA PRO A 30 11.09 13.96 25.99
C PRO A 30 10.08 14.58 26.96
N ARG A 31 9.50 15.72 26.60
CA ARG A 31 8.49 16.42 27.43
C ARG A 31 7.18 15.63 27.49
N MET A 32 6.78 15.01 26.39
CA MET A 32 5.60 14.15 26.35
C MET A 32 5.80 12.88 27.18
N LYS A 33 6.98 12.27 27.10
CA LYS A 33 7.32 11.10 27.92
C LYS A 33 7.36 11.45 29.41
N ALA A 34 7.89 12.62 29.78
CA ALA A 34 7.84 13.10 31.17
C ALA A 34 6.41 13.38 31.65
N MET A 35 5.54 13.91 30.78
CA MET A 35 4.12 14.11 31.08
C MET A 35 3.40 12.78 31.38
N MET A 36 3.69 11.71 30.64
CA MET A 36 3.15 10.38 30.94
C MET A 36 3.51 9.92 32.35
N GLN A 37 4.77 10.11 32.75
CA GLN A 37 5.24 9.79 34.10
C GLN A 37 4.54 10.65 35.17
N ALA A 38 4.33 11.95 34.89
CA ALA A 38 3.60 12.84 35.79
C ALA A 38 2.12 12.44 35.98
N PHE A 39 1.52 11.76 35.01
CA PHE A 39 0.20 11.14 35.14
C PHE A 39 0.23 9.77 35.84
N GLY A 40 1.40 9.28 36.24
CA GLY A 40 1.58 7.95 36.83
C GLY A 40 1.41 6.82 35.82
N LEU A 41 1.63 7.09 34.53
CA LEU A 41 1.47 6.13 33.44
C LEU A 41 2.83 5.69 32.89
N ASP A 42 2.87 4.48 32.35
CA ASP A 42 4.01 3.99 31.56
C ASP A 42 4.20 4.87 30.31
N PRO A 43 5.38 5.51 30.12
CA PRO A 43 5.66 6.31 28.93
C PRO A 43 5.54 5.55 27.61
N GLU A 44 5.71 4.22 27.61
CA GLU A 44 5.60 3.41 26.39
C GLU A 44 4.16 3.24 25.89
N ARG A 45 3.16 3.60 26.71
CA ARG A 45 1.76 3.73 26.26
C ARG A 45 1.55 4.90 25.28
N LEU A 46 2.52 5.80 25.15
CA LEU A 46 2.52 6.87 24.15
C LEU A 46 3.66 6.63 23.15
N THR A 47 3.30 6.28 21.92
CA THR A 47 4.23 6.18 20.79
C THR A 47 4.16 7.46 19.95
N LEU A 48 5.32 8.05 19.66
CA LEU A 48 5.42 9.22 18.79
C LEU A 48 6.16 8.82 17.51
N LEU A 49 5.46 8.83 16.38
CA LEU A 49 6.02 8.60 15.05
C LEU A 49 6.39 9.95 14.43
N LEU A 50 7.67 10.13 14.11
CA LEU A 50 8.18 11.36 13.51
C LEU A 50 8.41 11.13 12.02
N TYR A 51 7.59 11.76 11.19
CA TYR A 51 7.75 11.78 9.74
C TYR A 51 8.69 12.90 9.31
N GLN A 52 9.65 12.58 8.46
CA GLN A 52 10.53 13.57 7.84
C GLN A 52 9.77 14.44 6.85
N LEU A 53 10.37 15.60 6.55
CA LEU A 53 9.82 16.54 5.57
C LEU A 53 9.86 15.94 4.17
N VAL A 54 8.80 16.21 3.41
CA VAL A 54 8.66 15.79 2.01
C VAL A 54 9.10 16.92 1.09
N THR A 55 9.97 16.61 0.14
CA THR A 55 10.37 17.52 -0.92
C THR A 55 9.56 17.24 -2.18
N LEU A 56 8.89 18.23 -2.74
CA LEU A 56 8.18 18.09 -4.01
C LEU A 56 9.14 18.35 -5.16
N LYS A 57 9.11 17.49 -6.19
CA LYS A 57 9.89 17.65 -7.43
C LYS A 57 9.00 17.75 -8.66
N ARG A 58 9.40 18.59 -9.62
CA ARG A 58 8.79 18.73 -10.95
C ARG A 58 9.87 19.04 -11.96
N GLY A 59 9.93 18.30 -13.06
CA GLY A 59 11.00 18.41 -14.05
C GLY A 59 12.40 18.18 -13.45
N GLY A 60 12.51 17.39 -12.39
CA GLY A 60 13.76 17.18 -11.64
C GLY A 60 14.16 18.30 -10.68
N GLU A 61 13.45 19.44 -10.68
CA GLU A 61 13.73 20.57 -9.79
C GLU A 61 12.84 20.54 -8.55
N THR A 62 13.39 20.97 -7.41
CA THR A 62 12.61 21.13 -6.17
C THR A 62 11.59 22.24 -6.35
N VAL A 63 10.32 21.90 -6.23
CA VAL A 63 9.23 22.87 -6.19
C VAL A 63 9.26 23.52 -4.82
N ARG A 64 9.56 24.82 -4.79
CA ARG A 64 9.35 25.59 -3.56
C ARG A 64 7.86 25.61 -3.28
N LEU A 65 7.47 25.27 -2.06
CA LEU A 65 6.12 25.46 -1.51
C LEU A 65 5.73 26.96 -1.41
N SER A 66 6.37 27.85 -2.19
CA SER A 66 6.01 29.24 -2.39
C SER A 66 6.23 29.57 -3.88
N LYS A 67 5.17 29.92 -4.63
CA LYS A 67 5.33 30.53 -5.96
C LYS A 67 6.02 31.89 -5.83
N ARG A 68 6.50 32.47 -6.95
CA ARG A 68 7.08 33.83 -7.01
C ARG A 68 6.13 34.94 -6.49
N THR A 69 4.85 34.61 -6.25
CA THR A 69 3.78 35.43 -5.67
C THR A 69 3.53 35.22 -4.17
N GLY A 70 4.19 34.26 -3.52
CA GLY A 70 3.94 33.90 -2.11
C GLY A 70 2.88 32.81 -1.90
N ASP A 71 2.34 32.20 -2.96
CA ASP A 71 1.31 31.17 -2.85
C ASP A 71 1.89 29.82 -2.41
N ILE A 72 1.34 29.28 -1.33
CA ILE A 72 1.66 27.96 -0.78
C ILE A 72 0.99 26.88 -1.62
N ILE A 73 1.72 25.86 -2.04
CA ILE A 73 1.11 24.68 -2.68
C ILE A 73 0.40 23.88 -1.60
N THR A 74 -0.92 23.76 -1.73
CA THR A 74 -1.74 23.03 -0.78
C THR A 74 -1.74 21.53 -1.08
N LEU A 75 -1.99 20.70 -0.06
CA LEU A 75 -2.21 19.26 -0.27
C LEU A 75 -3.39 19.00 -1.22
N ARG A 76 -4.40 19.88 -1.21
CA ARG A 76 -5.55 19.79 -2.13
C ARG A 76 -5.10 19.91 -3.59
N GLU A 77 -4.28 20.91 -3.91
CA GLU A 77 -3.73 21.07 -5.26
C GLU A 77 -2.94 19.83 -5.70
N ILE A 78 -2.14 19.25 -4.79
CA ILE A 78 -1.38 18.02 -5.09
C ILE A 78 -2.35 16.86 -5.38
N VAL A 79 -3.37 16.66 -4.55
CA VAL A 79 -4.37 15.59 -4.75
C VAL A 79 -5.16 15.79 -6.04
N GLU A 80 -5.54 17.01 -6.38
CA GLU A 80 -6.21 17.34 -7.65
C GLU A 80 -5.28 17.09 -8.85
N GLU A 81 -3.98 17.29 -8.67
CA GLU A 81 -2.99 17.18 -9.71
C GLU A 81 -2.55 15.73 -10.02
N ILE A 82 -2.35 14.88 -9.00
CA ILE A 82 -1.83 13.51 -9.18
C ILE A 82 -2.81 12.41 -8.73
N GLY A 83 -3.92 12.78 -8.10
CA GLY A 83 -4.90 11.83 -7.56
C GLY A 83 -4.59 11.35 -6.14
N ALA A 84 -5.64 11.01 -5.38
CA ALA A 84 -5.53 10.61 -3.99
C ALA A 84 -4.73 9.31 -3.78
N ASP A 85 -4.88 8.35 -4.69
CA ASP A 85 -4.17 7.07 -4.60
C ASP A 85 -2.66 7.24 -4.80
N ALA A 86 -2.25 8.11 -5.73
CA ALA A 86 -0.85 8.42 -5.91
C ALA A 86 -0.25 9.09 -4.67
N VAL A 87 -0.93 10.10 -4.12
CA VAL A 87 -0.51 10.74 -2.87
C VAL A 87 -0.34 9.69 -1.76
N ARG A 88 -1.33 8.81 -1.54
CA ARG A 88 -1.23 7.77 -0.50
C ARG A 88 -0.07 6.83 -0.74
N PHE A 89 0.05 6.26 -1.93
CA PHE A 89 1.11 5.29 -2.22
C PHE A 89 2.50 5.88 -2.02
N PHE A 90 2.77 7.06 -2.60
CA PHE A 90 4.09 7.67 -2.49
C PHE A 90 4.40 8.09 -1.05
N LEU A 91 3.48 8.72 -0.33
CA LEU A 91 3.69 9.08 1.09
C LEU A 91 3.90 7.85 1.98
N LEU A 92 3.31 6.71 1.62
CA LEU A 92 3.52 5.44 2.31
C LEU A 92 4.78 4.71 1.85
N SER A 93 5.43 5.06 0.75
CA SER A 93 6.53 4.27 0.14
C SER A 93 7.88 4.35 0.88
N ARG A 94 7.93 5.08 1.99
CA ARG A 94 9.12 5.35 2.80
C ARG A 94 8.81 5.16 4.28
N SER A 95 9.84 4.81 5.04
CA SER A 95 9.77 4.80 6.50
C SER A 95 9.60 6.24 7.03
N ALA A 96 9.02 6.38 8.22
CA ALA A 96 8.76 7.69 8.81
C ALA A 96 10.04 8.53 8.97
N ASP A 97 11.15 7.89 9.32
CA ASP A 97 12.46 8.52 9.52
C ASP A 97 13.24 8.81 8.23
N SER A 98 12.72 8.43 7.06
CA SER A 98 13.37 8.67 5.76
C SER A 98 12.91 9.96 5.11
N GLN A 99 13.86 10.77 4.63
CA GLN A 99 13.54 11.85 3.71
C GLN A 99 12.96 11.30 2.40
N MET A 100 12.05 12.05 1.80
CA MET A 100 11.34 11.61 0.61
C MET A 100 11.18 12.74 -0.40
N ASP A 101 11.51 12.41 -1.64
CA ASP A 101 11.18 13.22 -2.80
C ASP A 101 9.91 12.67 -3.45
N LEU A 102 8.89 13.52 -3.60
CA LEU A 102 7.68 13.22 -4.37
C LEU A 102 7.81 13.87 -5.75
N ASP A 103 8.08 13.05 -6.77
CA ASP A 103 8.08 13.48 -8.16
C ASP A 103 6.65 13.53 -8.69
N LEU A 104 6.15 14.75 -8.90
CA LEU A 104 4.77 14.99 -9.35
C LEU A 104 4.56 14.60 -10.81
N ASP A 105 5.61 14.60 -11.64
CA ASP A 105 5.50 14.22 -13.04
C ASP A 105 5.42 12.69 -13.15
N LEU A 106 6.29 11.97 -12.44
CA LEU A 106 6.24 10.50 -12.34
C LEU A 106 4.88 10.02 -11.83
N ALA A 107 4.35 10.67 -10.79
CA ALA A 107 3.09 10.27 -10.17
C ALA A 107 1.87 10.37 -11.11
N LYS A 108 1.94 11.19 -12.16
CA LYS A 108 0.88 11.32 -13.18
C LYS A 108 0.98 10.33 -14.32
N GLN A 109 2.16 9.73 -14.53
CA GLN A 109 2.38 8.92 -15.71
C GLN A 109 1.53 7.65 -15.66
N GLN A 110 0.94 7.30 -16.79
CA GLN A 110 0.29 6.00 -17.00
C GLN A 110 1.29 5.03 -17.63
N SER A 111 2.39 4.80 -16.91
CA SER A 111 3.52 3.98 -17.37
C SER A 111 3.88 2.94 -16.31
N SER A 112 4.64 1.92 -16.69
CA SER A 112 5.16 0.93 -15.72
C SER A 112 6.20 1.51 -14.75
N GLU A 113 6.72 2.71 -15.02
CA GLU A 113 7.62 3.43 -14.10
C GLU A 113 6.86 4.02 -12.92
N ASN A 114 5.57 4.36 -13.09
CA ASN A 114 4.72 4.80 -11.99
C ASN A 114 4.23 3.59 -11.18
N PRO A 115 4.67 3.42 -9.91
CA PRO A 115 4.29 2.26 -9.11
C PRO A 115 2.78 2.19 -8.84
N VAL A 116 2.10 3.33 -8.75
CA VAL A 116 0.64 3.39 -8.52
C VAL A 116 -0.09 2.79 -9.71
N TYR A 117 0.24 3.28 -10.91
CA TYR A 117 -0.32 2.76 -12.15
C TYR A 117 0.01 1.28 -12.32
N TYR A 118 1.25 0.88 -12.07
CA TYR A 118 1.70 -0.51 -12.17
C TYR A 118 0.87 -1.47 -11.30
N VAL A 119 0.70 -1.16 -10.02
CA VAL A 119 -0.06 -2.00 -9.09
C VAL A 119 -1.56 -2.02 -9.44
N GLN A 120 -2.14 -0.86 -9.72
CA GLN A 120 -3.57 -0.78 -10.05
C GLN A 120 -3.89 -1.47 -11.38
N TYR A 121 -2.99 -1.35 -12.36
CA TYR A 121 -3.12 -2.02 -13.65
C TYR A 121 -3.05 -3.54 -13.52
N ALA A 122 -2.21 -4.06 -12.61
CA ALA A 122 -2.23 -5.49 -12.26
C ALA A 122 -3.60 -5.92 -11.75
N HIS A 123 -4.22 -5.16 -10.83
CA HIS A 123 -5.57 -5.46 -10.35
C HIS A 123 -6.63 -5.41 -11.48
N ALA A 124 -6.61 -4.38 -12.33
CA ALA A 124 -7.53 -4.24 -13.45
C ALA A 124 -7.36 -5.37 -14.48
N ARG A 125 -6.13 -5.83 -14.73
CA ARG A 125 -5.84 -6.97 -15.60
C ARG A 125 -6.36 -8.27 -15.01
N ILE A 126 -6.15 -8.51 -13.72
CA ILE A 126 -6.71 -9.67 -13.00
C ILE A 126 -8.23 -9.70 -13.14
N ALA A 127 -8.89 -8.57 -12.90
CA ALA A 127 -10.32 -8.41 -13.06
C ALA A 127 -10.79 -8.70 -14.50
N SER A 128 -10.04 -8.22 -15.50
CA SER A 128 -10.31 -8.47 -16.92
C SER A 128 -10.25 -9.96 -17.28
N ILE A 129 -9.26 -10.70 -16.76
CA ILE A 129 -9.15 -12.15 -17.00
C ILE A 129 -10.38 -12.88 -16.46
N LEU A 130 -10.79 -12.58 -15.22
CA LEU A 130 -11.97 -13.21 -14.62
C LEU A 130 -13.26 -12.86 -15.39
N ARG A 131 -13.41 -11.63 -15.87
CA ARG A 131 -14.54 -11.26 -16.74
C ARG A 131 -14.54 -12.04 -18.05
N LYS A 132 -13.38 -12.22 -18.68
CA LYS A 132 -13.24 -12.97 -19.94
C LYS A 132 -13.52 -14.46 -19.77
N ALA A 133 -13.29 -15.02 -18.59
CA ALA A 133 -13.64 -16.40 -18.27
C ALA A 133 -15.16 -16.63 -18.27
N GLY A 134 -15.96 -15.59 -17.98
CA GLY A 134 -17.42 -15.63 -18.06
C GLY A 134 -18.05 -16.73 -17.22
N ASP A 135 -19.13 -17.32 -17.72
CA ASP A 135 -19.92 -18.35 -17.03
C ASP A 135 -19.20 -19.70 -16.89
N ALA A 136 -18.09 -19.91 -17.61
CA ALA A 136 -17.26 -21.10 -17.48
C ALA A 136 -16.41 -21.09 -16.19
N TYR A 137 -16.36 -19.94 -15.50
CA TYR A 137 -15.65 -19.83 -14.24
C TYR A 137 -16.53 -20.23 -13.05
N ASP A 138 -16.34 -21.45 -12.55
CA ASP A 138 -16.79 -21.83 -11.22
C ASP A 138 -15.70 -21.46 -10.18
N PRO A 139 -15.97 -20.53 -9.24
CA PRO A 139 -15.00 -20.10 -8.25
C PRO A 139 -14.60 -21.18 -7.23
N GLN A 140 -15.32 -22.31 -7.16
CA GLN A 140 -15.00 -23.45 -6.30
C GLN A 140 -14.27 -24.56 -7.05
N ALA A 141 -14.44 -24.64 -8.37
CA ALA A 141 -13.77 -25.61 -9.23
C ALA A 141 -12.26 -25.35 -9.38
N GLY A 142 -11.56 -26.32 -9.96
CA GLY A 142 -10.11 -26.28 -10.20
C GLY A 142 -9.31 -27.00 -9.12
N ASP A 143 -8.61 -28.06 -9.55
CA ASP A 143 -7.64 -28.78 -8.71
C ASP A 143 -6.33 -27.98 -8.63
N VAL A 144 -6.06 -27.43 -7.46
CA VAL A 144 -4.86 -26.63 -7.20
C VAL A 144 -3.58 -27.47 -7.20
N SER A 145 -3.67 -28.80 -7.14
CA SER A 145 -2.50 -29.69 -7.23
C SER A 145 -1.79 -29.60 -8.59
N LEU A 146 -2.50 -29.14 -9.63
CA LEU A 146 -1.99 -28.93 -10.98
C LEU A 146 -1.12 -27.68 -11.11
N LEU A 147 -1.10 -26.79 -10.11
CA LEU A 147 -0.32 -25.55 -10.11
C LEU A 147 1.14 -25.83 -9.75
N THR A 148 1.92 -26.31 -10.71
CA THR A 148 3.31 -26.75 -10.49
C THR A 148 4.35 -25.83 -11.13
N HIS A 149 3.96 -24.86 -11.96
CA HIS A 149 4.90 -24.00 -12.66
C HIS A 149 5.62 -23.07 -11.64
N PRO A 150 6.94 -22.81 -11.79
CA PRO A 150 7.68 -21.96 -10.86
C PRO A 150 7.03 -20.58 -10.63
N SER A 151 6.51 -19.95 -11.68
CA SER A 151 5.82 -18.64 -11.59
C SER A 151 4.47 -18.71 -10.84
N GLU A 152 3.75 -19.85 -10.90
CA GLU A 152 2.54 -20.09 -10.11
C GLU A 152 2.88 -20.20 -8.62
N LEU A 153 3.88 -21.04 -8.31
CA LEU A 153 4.35 -21.27 -6.94
C LEU A 153 4.92 -20.00 -6.31
N ALA A 154 5.63 -19.17 -7.08
CA ALA A 154 6.14 -17.88 -6.63
C ALA A 154 5.00 -16.93 -6.21
N LEU A 155 3.96 -16.82 -7.03
CA LEU A 155 2.78 -16.01 -6.73
C LEU A 155 2.04 -16.53 -5.47
N ILE A 156 1.86 -17.86 -5.36
CA ILE A 156 1.23 -18.49 -4.20
C ILE A 156 2.00 -18.17 -2.92
N ARG A 157 3.33 -18.32 -2.93
CA ARG A 157 4.18 -18.03 -1.75
C ARG A 157 4.04 -16.59 -1.28
N LEU A 158 4.04 -15.61 -2.19
CA LEU A 158 3.82 -14.21 -1.84
C LEU A 158 2.43 -13.97 -1.24
N MET A 159 1.38 -14.59 -1.78
CA MET A 159 0.04 -14.45 -1.20
C MET A 159 -0.05 -15.04 0.21
N VAL A 160 0.61 -16.18 0.46
CA VAL A 160 0.64 -16.81 1.78
C VAL A 160 1.34 -15.92 2.82
N GLN A 161 2.34 -15.14 2.42
CA GLN A 161 3.09 -14.22 3.29
C GLN A 161 2.32 -12.94 3.68
N PHE A 162 1.13 -12.70 3.12
CA PHE A 162 0.39 -11.47 3.36
C PHE A 162 0.10 -11.20 4.86
N PRO A 163 -0.37 -12.18 5.66
CA PRO A 163 -0.62 -11.97 7.09
C PRO A 163 0.65 -11.53 7.84
N GLU A 164 1.81 -12.11 7.56
CA GLU A 164 3.08 -11.78 8.20
C GLU A 164 3.57 -10.38 7.81
N VAL A 165 3.33 -9.96 6.57
CA VAL A 165 3.59 -8.58 6.12
C VAL A 165 2.72 -7.58 6.88
N VAL A 166 1.43 -7.89 7.04
CA VAL A 166 0.50 -7.03 7.81
C VAL A 166 0.91 -6.99 9.28
N GLU A 167 1.24 -8.13 9.89
CA GLU A 167 1.72 -8.21 11.27
C GLU A 167 2.99 -7.38 11.46
N THR A 168 3.95 -7.50 10.54
CA THR A 168 5.18 -6.68 10.56
C THR A 168 4.88 -5.20 10.47
N ALA A 169 3.97 -4.78 9.59
CA ALA A 169 3.57 -3.39 9.43
C ALA A 169 2.90 -2.84 10.71
N VAL A 170 2.10 -3.65 11.39
CA VAL A 170 1.44 -3.28 12.66
C VAL A 170 2.45 -3.20 13.80
N GLN A 171 3.24 -4.26 14.01
CA GLN A 171 4.20 -4.34 15.12
C GLN A 171 5.24 -3.22 15.06
N LYS A 172 5.68 -2.85 13.85
CA LYS A 172 6.69 -1.81 13.63
C LYS A 172 6.10 -0.43 13.33
N LEU A 173 4.78 -0.30 13.25
CA LEU A 173 4.09 0.91 12.78
C LEU A 173 4.66 1.42 11.44
N ALA A 174 4.91 0.48 10.53
CA ALA A 174 5.67 0.66 9.30
C ALA A 174 4.81 0.29 8.08
N PRO A 175 3.82 1.13 7.71
CA PRO A 175 2.87 0.81 6.64
C PRO A 175 3.53 0.73 5.25
N HIS A 176 4.76 1.24 5.09
CA HIS A 176 5.53 1.15 3.85
C HIS A 176 5.81 -0.28 3.39
N HIS A 177 5.81 -1.26 4.31
CA HIS A 177 5.90 -2.67 3.94
C HIS A 177 4.74 -3.11 3.02
N LEU A 178 3.56 -2.50 3.14
CA LEU A 178 2.42 -2.79 2.24
C LEU A 178 2.69 -2.31 0.81
N THR A 179 3.41 -1.20 0.64
CA THR A 179 3.74 -0.68 -0.71
C THR A 179 4.73 -1.60 -1.42
N TYR A 180 5.72 -2.13 -0.70
CA TYR A 180 6.70 -3.07 -1.24
C TYR A 180 6.03 -4.39 -1.60
N TYR A 181 5.19 -4.88 -0.68
CA TYR A 181 4.41 -6.09 -0.93
C TYR A 181 3.47 -5.95 -2.14
N ALA A 182 2.79 -4.81 -2.30
CA ALA A 182 1.92 -4.56 -3.44
C ALA A 182 2.69 -4.60 -4.77
N MET A 183 3.90 -4.02 -4.81
CA MET A 183 4.78 -4.07 -5.98
C MET A 183 5.25 -5.49 -6.29
N ASP A 184 5.72 -6.22 -5.27
CA ASP A 184 6.19 -7.59 -5.42
C ASP A 184 5.07 -8.52 -5.91
N LEU A 185 3.86 -8.39 -5.35
CA LEU A 185 2.70 -9.16 -5.75
C LEU A 185 2.26 -8.83 -7.19
N ALA A 186 2.25 -7.55 -7.58
CA ALA A 186 1.94 -7.14 -8.94
C ALA A 186 2.96 -7.69 -9.95
N ASN A 187 4.25 -7.61 -9.61
CA ASN A 187 5.33 -8.16 -10.44
C ASN A 187 5.23 -9.69 -10.58
N ALA A 188 5.05 -10.41 -9.47
CA ALA A 188 4.87 -11.86 -9.49
C ALA A 188 3.63 -12.28 -10.32
N PHE A 189 2.54 -11.52 -10.22
CA PHE A 189 1.37 -11.75 -11.06
C PHE A 189 1.66 -11.55 -12.55
N HIS A 190 2.40 -10.49 -12.92
CA HIS A 190 2.78 -10.26 -14.31
C HIS A 190 3.69 -11.35 -14.87
N LEU A 191 4.64 -11.86 -14.08
CA LEU A 191 5.48 -12.99 -14.47
C LEU A 191 4.65 -14.27 -14.65
N PHE A 192 3.77 -14.58 -13.70
CA PHE A 192 2.82 -15.68 -13.83
C PHE A 192 1.99 -15.56 -15.11
N TYR A 193 1.40 -14.40 -15.39
CA TYR A 193 0.55 -14.21 -16.56
C TYR A 193 1.32 -14.31 -17.88
N ARG A 194 2.60 -13.90 -17.90
CA ARG A 194 3.47 -14.03 -19.08
C ARG A 194 3.84 -15.49 -19.35
N ASP A 195 4.19 -16.23 -18.30
CA ASP A 195 4.75 -17.58 -18.42
C ASP A 195 3.67 -18.68 -18.47
N CYS A 196 2.49 -18.41 -17.91
CA CYS A 196 1.41 -19.38 -17.76
C CYS A 196 0.15 -18.89 -18.47
N ARG A 197 -0.25 -19.58 -19.54
CA ARG A 197 -1.52 -19.31 -20.21
C ARG A 197 -2.69 -19.63 -19.26
N VAL A 198 -3.41 -18.59 -18.82
CA VAL A 198 -4.54 -18.74 -17.89
C VAL A 198 -5.79 -19.26 -18.59
N LEU A 199 -6.15 -18.67 -19.73
CA LEU A 199 -7.34 -19.04 -20.51
C LEU A 199 -6.89 -19.80 -21.76
N SER A 200 -7.14 -21.11 -21.78
CA SER A 200 -6.92 -21.96 -22.95
C SER A 200 -8.24 -22.32 -23.61
N SER A 201 -8.20 -22.45 -24.94
CA SER A 201 -9.31 -22.96 -25.77
C SER A 201 -9.25 -24.47 -25.94
N GLU A 202 -8.13 -25.09 -25.55
CA GLU A 202 -7.88 -26.51 -25.76
C GLU A 202 -8.57 -27.36 -24.67
N PRO A 203 -9.35 -28.39 -25.03
CA PRO A 203 -10.07 -29.21 -24.06
C PRO A 203 -9.17 -29.89 -23.01
N GLU A 204 -7.96 -30.26 -23.39
CA GLU A 204 -6.95 -30.87 -22.49
C GLU A 204 -6.43 -29.93 -21.40
N ASP A 205 -6.53 -28.61 -21.60
CA ASP A 205 -6.11 -27.59 -20.64
C ASP A 205 -7.25 -27.15 -19.71
N ALA A 206 -8.44 -27.74 -19.82
CA ALA A 206 -9.63 -27.28 -19.09
C ALA A 206 -9.42 -27.29 -17.56
N ASP A 207 -8.90 -28.38 -17.01
CA ASP A 207 -8.67 -28.51 -15.57
C ASP A 207 -7.60 -27.53 -15.07
N LEU A 208 -6.53 -27.34 -15.85
CA LEU A 208 -5.46 -26.40 -15.52
C LEU A 208 -5.93 -24.95 -15.63
N THR A 209 -6.80 -24.63 -16.60
CA THR A 209 -7.46 -23.33 -16.72
C THR A 209 -8.28 -23.02 -15.48
N LEU A 210 -9.09 -23.97 -14.99
CA LEU A 210 -9.87 -23.80 -13.77
C LEU A 210 -8.96 -23.57 -12.54
N ALA A 211 -7.88 -24.36 -12.40
CA ALA A 211 -6.91 -24.18 -11.33
C ALA A 211 -6.25 -22.78 -11.36
N ARG A 212 -5.83 -22.31 -12.54
CA ARG A 212 -5.23 -20.98 -12.72
C ARG A 212 -6.22 -19.85 -12.49
N LEU A 213 -7.49 -20.01 -12.87
CA LEU A 213 -8.52 -19.01 -12.56
C LEU A 213 -8.77 -18.89 -11.05
N LYS A 214 -8.68 -19.99 -10.30
CA LYS A 214 -8.72 -19.97 -8.83
C LYS A 214 -7.54 -19.18 -8.24
N LEU A 215 -6.33 -19.39 -8.78
CA LEU A 215 -5.14 -18.62 -8.42
C LEU A 215 -5.30 -17.11 -8.74
N VAL A 216 -5.82 -16.77 -9.92
CA VAL A 216 -6.09 -15.39 -10.34
C VAL A 216 -7.09 -14.70 -9.39
N ARG A 217 -8.16 -15.40 -8.98
CA ARG A 217 -9.12 -14.85 -8.00
C ARG A 217 -8.48 -14.63 -6.63
N ALA A 218 -7.65 -15.57 -6.17
CA ALA A 218 -6.91 -15.40 -4.91
C ALA A 218 -6.00 -14.16 -4.98
N ALA A 219 -5.24 -14.00 -6.07
CA ALA A 219 -4.38 -12.85 -6.29
C ALA A 219 -5.17 -11.53 -6.32
N LYS A 220 -6.35 -11.53 -6.96
CA LYS A 220 -7.28 -10.38 -6.93
C LYS A 220 -7.62 -9.97 -5.51
N ALA A 221 -8.05 -10.93 -4.69
CA ALA A 221 -8.51 -10.66 -3.33
C ALA A 221 -7.38 -10.15 -2.43
N VAL A 222 -6.19 -10.74 -2.52
CA VAL A 222 -5.02 -10.32 -1.72
C VAL A 222 -4.54 -8.93 -2.14
N LEU A 223 -4.46 -8.65 -3.45
CA LEU A 223 -4.04 -7.35 -3.94
C LEU A 223 -5.06 -6.25 -3.57
N ALA A 224 -6.36 -6.53 -3.73
CA ALA A 224 -7.42 -5.62 -3.31
C ALA A 224 -7.38 -5.30 -1.80
N ARG A 225 -7.15 -6.32 -0.96
CA ARG A 225 -6.99 -6.14 0.50
C ARG A 225 -5.76 -5.28 0.82
N THR A 226 -4.64 -5.51 0.14
CA THR A 226 -3.42 -4.71 0.30
C THR A 226 -3.67 -3.24 -0.04
N LEU A 227 -4.28 -2.96 -1.19
CA LEU A 227 -4.66 -1.61 -1.62
C LEU A 227 -5.62 -0.95 -0.62
N HIS A 228 -6.62 -1.70 -0.15
CA HIS A 228 -7.59 -1.21 0.83
C HIS A 228 -6.93 -0.80 2.15
N LEU A 229 -5.98 -1.60 2.67
CA LEU A 229 -5.23 -1.25 3.89
C LEU A 229 -4.40 0.04 3.72
N MET A 230 -3.95 0.33 2.50
CA MET A 230 -3.27 1.60 2.17
C MET A 230 -4.25 2.76 1.90
N GLY A 231 -5.56 2.52 1.98
CA GLY A 231 -6.60 3.51 1.66
C GLY A 231 -6.68 3.85 0.16
N MET A 232 -6.20 2.96 -0.70
CA MET A 232 -6.20 3.14 -2.15
C MET A 232 -7.38 2.44 -2.83
N SER A 233 -7.73 2.88 -4.03
CA SER A 233 -8.67 2.14 -4.88
C SER A 233 -8.03 0.92 -5.54
N ALA A 234 -8.85 -0.10 -5.80
CA ALA A 234 -8.51 -1.31 -6.53
C ALA A 234 -9.38 -1.38 -7.80
N PRO A 235 -8.97 -0.70 -8.89
CA PRO A 235 -9.82 -0.54 -10.07
C PRO A 235 -10.07 -1.86 -10.77
N GLU A 236 -11.32 -2.10 -11.18
CA GLU A 236 -11.70 -3.26 -11.99
C GLU A 236 -11.36 -3.07 -13.48
N GLN A 237 -11.15 -1.81 -13.90
CA GLN A 237 -10.85 -1.38 -15.27
C GLN A 237 -9.94 -0.15 -15.22
N MET A 238 -8.97 -0.07 -16.14
CA MET A 238 -8.06 1.05 -16.35
C MET A 238 -7.77 1.21 -17.83
#